data_AF-A0AAE9ZBI6-F1
#
_entry.id   AF-A0AAE9ZBI6-F1
#
_cell.length_a   1.000
_cell.length_b   1.000
_cell.length_c   1.000
_cell.angle_alpha   90.00
_cell.angle_beta   90.00
_cell.angle_gamma   90.00
#
_symmetry.space_group_name_H-M   'P 1'
#
loop_
_entity.id
_entity.type
_entity.pdbx_description
1 polymer ?
#
loop_
_entity_poly.entity_id
_entity_poly.type
_entity_poly.pdbx_seq_one_letter_code
_entity_poly.pdbx_strand_id
1 'polypeptide(L)' 'MTQVKIRLKTHRAGVRFSQAAGEIITVDKETAKRMIDSDQAEKVTKAQTRRNTAGPETATAGARETRDLIG' A
#
# COMPACT_ATOMS: atom_id res chain seq x y z
N MET A 1 -26.85 6.91 -3.75
CA MET A 1 -25.50 7.19 -3.20
C MET A 1 -24.50 6.41 -4.03
N THR A 2 -23.56 7.09 -4.68
CA THR A 2 -22.59 6.44 -5.57
C THR A 2 -21.28 6.26 -4.82
N GLN A 3 -20.94 5.01 -4.52
CA GLN A 3 -19.70 4.67 -3.84
C GLN A 3 -18.51 4.64 -4.82
N VAL A 4 -17.34 5.08 -4.34
CA VAL A 4 -16.09 5.13 -5.09
C VAL A 4 -14.94 4.57 -4.26
N LYS A 5 -13.92 4.03 -4.94
CA LYS A 5 -12.72 3.48 -4.31
C LYS A 5 -11.63 4.55 -4.24
N ILE A 6 -11.09 4.77 -3.05
CA ILE A 6 -9.96 5.69 -2.81
C ILE A 6 -8.86 4.96 -2.05
N ARG A 7 -7.61 5.36 -2.30
CA ARG A 7 -6.45 4.92 -1.51
C ARG A 7 -6.18 5.96 -0.45
N LEU A 8 -6.09 5.56 0.81
CA LEU A 8 -5.67 6.45 1.88
C LEU A 8 -4.17 6.77 1.73
N LYS A 9 -3.79 8.04 1.86
CA LYS A 9 -2.38 8.44 1.99
C LYS A 9 -1.94 8.52 3.44
N THR A 10 -2.89 8.76 4.34
CA THR A 10 -2.65 8.90 5.78
C THR A 10 -3.32 7.78 6.58
N HIS A 11 -2.79 7.49 7.77
CA HIS A 11 -3.39 6.53 8.68
C HIS A 11 -4.65 7.12 9.30
N ARG A 12 -5.75 6.36 9.30
CA ARG A 12 -7.00 6.77 9.92
C ARG A 12 -7.37 5.79 11.03
N ALA A 13 -7.28 6.24 12.28
CA ALA A 13 -7.74 5.50 13.45
C ALA A 13 -9.12 6.02 13.88
N GLY A 14 -10.08 5.10 14.03
CA GLY A 14 -11.36 5.32 14.67
C GLY A 14 -11.54 4.36 15.84
N VAL A 15 -12.60 4.56 16.63
CA VAL A 15 -12.83 3.85 17.91
C VAL A 15 -12.94 2.32 17.76
N ARG A 16 -13.11 1.78 16.53
CA ARG A 16 -13.14 0.33 16.24
C ARG A 16 -12.53 -0.11 14.90
N PHE A 17 -11.78 0.77 14.25
CA PHE A 17 -11.13 0.44 12.99
C PHE A 17 -9.86 1.26 12.83
N SER A 18 -8.79 0.62 12.35
CA SER A 18 -7.58 1.30 11.92
C SER A 18 -7.41 1.00 10.44
N GLN A 19 -7.48 2.04 9.62
CA GLN A 19 -7.23 1.93 8.18
C GLN A 19 -5.83 2.50 7.93
N ALA A 20 -4.95 1.64 7.42
CA ALA A 20 -3.56 2.02 7.19
C ALA A 20 -3.42 2.97 6.01
N ALA A 21 -2.38 3.79 6.03
CA ALA A 21 -1.94 4.49 4.83
C ALA A 21 -1.62 3.46 3.74
N GLY A 22 -2.10 3.70 2.52
CA GLY A 22 -2.00 2.82 1.37
C GLY A 22 -3.20 1.89 1.16
N GLU A 23 -4.07 1.75 2.17
CA GLU A 23 -5.27 0.89 2.09
C GLU A 23 -6.30 1.47 1.12
N ILE A 24 -6.95 0.58 0.35
CA ILE A 24 -8.00 0.96 -0.59
C ILE A 24 -9.36 0.72 0.07
N ILE A 25 -10.08 1.80 0.30
CA ILE A 25 -11.40 1.77 0.92
C ILE A 25 -12.48 2.24 -0.05
N THR A 26 -13.72 1.84 0.24
CA THR A 26 -14.89 2.27 -0.52
C THR A 26 -15.68 3.27 0.32
N VAL A 27 -15.86 4.48 -0.20
CA VAL A 27 -16.58 5.58 0.47
C VAL A 27 -17.53 6.25 -0.50
N ASP A 28 -18.46 7.08 -0.01
CA ASP A 28 -19.30 7.90 -0.90
C ASP A 28 -18.46 8.94 -1.66
N LYS A 29 -18.93 9.32 -2.85
CA LYS A 29 -18.29 10.33 -3.71
C LYS A 29 -18.03 11.66 -3.00
N GLU A 30 -18.93 12.13 -2.13
CA GLU A 30 -18.72 13.38 -1.40
C GLU A 30 -17.56 13.26 -0.40
N THR A 31 -17.53 12.17 0.36
CA THR A 31 -16.44 11.86 1.30
C THR A 31 -15.12 11.72 0.57
N ALA A 32 -15.09 10.99 -0.55
CA ALA A 32 -13.91 10.85 -1.39
C ALA A 32 -13.40 12.22 -1.86
N LYS A 33 -14.28 13.11 -2.32
CA LYS A 33 -13.89 14.45 -2.77
C LYS A 33 -13.22 15.25 -1.65
N ARG A 34 -13.80 15.26 -0.44
CA ARG A 34 -13.24 15.96 0.72
C ARG A 34 -11.87 15.40 1.11
N MET A 35 -11.71 14.07 1.09
CA MET A 35 -10.45 13.42 1.46
C MET A 35 -9.33 13.69 0.45
N ILE A 36 -9.66 13.76 -0.85
CA ILE A 36 -8.69 14.09 -1.90
C ILE A 36 -8.31 15.57 -1.85
N ASP A 37 -9.28 16.45 -1.63
CA ASP A 37 -9.06 17.90 -1.49
C ASP A 37 -8.14 18.24 -0.32
N SER A 38 -8.27 17.50 0.80
CA SER A 38 -7.38 17.60 1.95
C SER A 38 -6.05 16.81 1.83
N ASP A 39 -5.71 16.29 0.65
CA ASP A 39 -4.54 15.43 0.38
C ASP A 39 -4.42 14.18 1.28
N GLN A 40 -5.52 13.73 1.89
CA GLN A 40 -5.54 12.55 2.75
C GLN A 40 -5.75 11.24 1.97
N ALA A 41 -6.20 11.33 0.72
CA ALA A 41 -6.49 10.18 -0.13
C ALA A 41 -6.27 10.46 -1.62
N GLU A 42 -6.19 9.40 -2.42
CA GLU A 42 -6.05 9.45 -3.87
C GLU A 42 -7.17 8.65 -4.57
N LYS A 43 -7.63 9.14 -5.72
CA LYS A 43 -8.59 8.42 -6.58
C LYS A 43 -7.92 7.17 -7.15
N VAL A 44 -8.50 5.99 -6.88
CA VAL A 44 -8.08 4.75 -7.54
C VAL A 44 -8.69 4.73 -8.94
N THR A 45 -8.04 5.41 -9.88
CA THR A 45 -8.40 5.29 -11.30
C THR A 45 -7.91 3.94 -11.79
N LYS A 46 -8.82 3.08 -12.31
CA LYS A 46 -8.50 1.77 -12.93
C LYS A 46 -7.41 1.82 -14.02
N ALA A 47 -6.92 3.01 -14.39
CA ALA A 47 -5.87 3.25 -15.38
C ALA A 47 -4.42 3.07 -14.87
N GLN A 48 -4.18 2.72 -13.60
CA GLN A 48 -2.85 2.25 -13.18
C GLN A 48 -2.89 0.79 -12.72
N THR A 49 -3.14 -0.06 -13.71
CA THR A 49 -2.43 -1.33 -13.80
C THR A 49 -0.92 -1.01 -13.93
N ARG A 50 -0.25 -0.64 -12.84
CA ARG A 50 1.16 -1.06 -12.66
C ARG A 50 1.09 -2.51 -12.19
N ARG A 51 0.79 -3.40 -13.14
CA ARG A 51 0.91 -4.85 -12.96
C ARG A 51 2.42 -5.15 -12.93
N ASN A 52 2.91 -5.49 -11.74
CA ASN A 52 4.12 -6.25 -11.40
C ASN A 52 5.18 -6.49 -12.49
N THR A 53 6.44 -6.15 -12.17
CA THR A 53 7.66 -7.01 -12.17
C THR A 53 8.77 -6.10 -11.61
N ALA A 54 9.42 -6.30 -10.47
CA ALA A 54 9.98 -7.48 -9.81
C ALA A 54 9.58 -7.47 -8.32
N GLY A 55 9.16 -8.56 -7.69
CA GLY A 55 9.90 -9.82 -7.52
C GLY A 55 10.37 -9.85 -6.06
N PRO A 56 9.97 -10.81 -5.21
CA PRO A 56 10.62 -10.98 -3.92
C PRO A 56 12.04 -11.44 -4.20
N GLU A 57 12.99 -10.51 -4.29
CA GLU A 57 14.38 -10.87 -4.04
C GLU A 57 14.51 -11.18 -2.55
N THR A 58 14.16 -12.43 -2.24
CA THR A 58 14.95 -13.22 -1.33
C THR A 58 16.42 -13.00 -1.72
N ALA A 59 17.09 -12.06 -1.05
CA ALA A 59 18.54 -12.06 -0.97
C ALA A 59 18.94 -13.28 -0.12
N THR A 60 18.73 -14.48 -0.65
CA THR A 60 19.59 -15.62 -0.35
C THR A 60 20.93 -15.25 -0.96
N ALA A 61 21.71 -14.46 -0.23
CA ALA A 61 23.15 -14.40 -0.42
C ALA A 61 23.75 -15.71 0.11
N GLY A 62 23.43 -16.81 -0.57
CA GLY A 62 24.26 -18.00 -0.51
C GLY A 62 25.47 -17.73 -1.40
N ALA A 63 26.61 -17.39 -0.80
CA ALA A 63 27.94 -17.80 -1.27
C ALA A 63 29.04 -17.09 -0.46
N ARG A 64 29.59 -17.77 0.55
CA ARG A 64 30.96 -18.29 0.46
C ARG A 64 31.31 -19.10 1.70
N GLU A 65 31.44 -20.40 1.46
CA GLU A 65 32.37 -21.28 2.14
C GLU A 65 33.72 -20.56 2.40
N THR A 66 34.01 -20.24 3.65
CA THR A 66 35.39 -20.18 4.16
C THR A 66 35.49 -21.19 5.28
N ARG A 67 35.72 -22.42 4.84
CA ARG A 67 36.42 -23.51 5.49
C ARG A 67 37.02 -23.14 6.87
N ASP A 68 36.33 -23.57 7.93
CA ASP A 68 36.90 -23.72 9.26
C ASP A 68 37.92 -24.88 9.19
N LEU A 69 39.15 -24.55 8.77
CA LEU A 69 40.30 -25.43 8.94
C LEU A 69 40.86 -25.15 10.32
N ILE A 70 40.41 -25.97 11.27
CA ILE A 70 41.12 -26.36 12.48
C ILE A 70 42.63 -26.41 12.20
N GLY A 71 43.38 -25.61 12.96
CA GLY A 71 44.83 -25.61 13.06
C GLY A 71 45.24 -25.03 14.40
#